data_AF-A0A956AQZ3-F1
#
_entry.id   AF-A0A956AQZ3-F1
#
_cell.length_a   1.000
_cell.length_b   1.000
_cell.length_c   1.000
_cell.angle_alpha   90.00
_cell.angle_beta   90.00
_cell.angle_gamma   90.00
#
_symmetry.space_group_name_H-M   'P 1'
#
loop_
_entity.id
_entity.type
_entity.pdbx_description
1 polymer ?
#
loop_
_entity_poly.entity_id
_entity_poly.type
_entity_poly.pdbx_seq_one_letter_code
_entity_poly.pdbx_strand_id
1 'polypeptide(L)'
;MRAFPSSCALGGVVWAMAVLGVGCGDRGRDDASRSQEGSAPQAQASGAAGTTEGTPGEPDESGPSAPRTDDEACVQQLAAELPQALGDLLDDLGYRDALADACAAQRAVSDGDEATCDGLTATALRAGCRRRLAVRHGRPDACPRVLDRGRDPVCLAWATRAPARCAAAVGTQALVCRAPFEANAALCRELGVEQAPCEAAVVRVGPLLEPREPRALPHVSGELVARFVAEETRAAGGPPASLPQPVALELGHGVYVSREGCTATLQLAPAHRTLAHREHVQLAPFLVPLGELREVVEERTVPAGELVVGLLPVVGAPAVASREGEAGRSAREAAAPPLAGHVQVLRLQPRRGGEAALTVDVQVPAVGGAYHLTGELRTYVRDLDPPGECQAPAGLL
;
A
#
# COMPACT_ATOMS: atom_id res chain seq x y z
N MET A 1 -25.74 4.54 -64.27
CA MET A 1 -24.89 3.39 -63.95
C MET A 1 -25.52 2.65 -62.77
N ARG A 2 -25.46 1.31 -62.82
CA ARG A 2 -26.37 0.36 -62.19
C ARG A 2 -26.08 0.09 -60.71
N ALA A 3 -27.15 -0.28 -60.00
CA ALA A 3 -27.17 -0.85 -58.65
C ALA A 3 -26.50 -2.23 -58.56
N PHE A 4 -26.01 -2.62 -57.38
CA PHE A 4 -26.52 -3.75 -56.56
C PHE A 4 -25.70 -3.85 -55.23
N PRO A 5 -26.31 -4.35 -54.14
CA PRO A 5 -25.67 -4.58 -52.84
C PRO A 5 -25.17 -6.03 -52.69
N SER A 6 -24.34 -6.32 -51.69
CA SER A 6 -24.16 -7.71 -51.22
C SER A 6 -23.82 -7.77 -49.74
N SER A 7 -24.71 -8.46 -49.04
CA SER A 7 -24.58 -9.04 -47.72
C SER A 7 -23.53 -10.16 -47.71
N CYS A 8 -22.81 -10.30 -46.60
CA CYS A 8 -22.43 -11.60 -46.06
C CYS A 8 -22.67 -11.57 -44.55
N ALA A 9 -23.68 -12.31 -44.12
CA ALA A 9 -23.82 -12.81 -42.77
C ALA A 9 -22.80 -13.93 -42.55
N LEU A 10 -22.28 -14.08 -41.31
CA LEU A 10 -22.11 -15.36 -40.61
C LEU A 10 -21.51 -15.14 -39.21
N GLY A 11 -22.32 -15.48 -38.20
CA GLY A 11 -21.92 -16.23 -37.01
C GLY A 11 -20.80 -15.68 -36.12
N GLY A 12 -21.17 -14.83 -35.16
CA GLY A 12 -20.37 -14.58 -33.95
C GLY A 12 -21.22 -14.88 -32.73
N VAL A 13 -20.92 -15.98 -32.05
CA VAL A 13 -21.58 -16.47 -30.83
C VAL A 13 -21.66 -15.35 -29.80
N VAL A 14 -22.89 -15.00 -29.41
CA VAL A 14 -23.17 -14.10 -28.29
C VAL A 14 -22.81 -14.86 -27.00
N TRP A 15 -21.64 -14.56 -26.45
CA TRP A 15 -21.33 -14.91 -25.06
C TRP A 15 -22.13 -13.97 -24.16
N ALA A 16 -23.29 -14.45 -23.72
CA ALA A 16 -24.01 -13.86 -22.60
C ALA A 16 -23.28 -14.26 -21.31
N MET A 17 -22.32 -13.44 -20.89
CA MET A 17 -21.82 -13.46 -19.50
C MET A 17 -22.90 -12.83 -18.63
N ALA A 18 -23.74 -13.69 -18.05
CA ALA A 18 -24.64 -13.31 -16.98
C ALA A 18 -23.80 -12.91 -15.76
N VAL A 19 -23.72 -11.60 -15.51
CA VAL A 19 -23.23 -11.05 -14.26
C VAL A 19 -24.29 -11.35 -13.20
N LEU A 20 -24.09 -12.43 -12.45
CA LEU A 20 -24.85 -12.68 -11.22
C LEU A 20 -24.33 -11.74 -10.14
N GLY A 21 -24.95 -10.56 -10.07
CA GLY A 21 -24.96 -9.76 -8.85
C GLY A 21 -25.82 -10.49 -7.82
N VAL A 22 -25.17 -11.25 -6.93
CA VAL A 22 -25.85 -11.80 -5.74
C VAL A 22 -26.10 -10.64 -4.78
N GLY A 23 -27.24 -9.99 -4.97
CA GLY A 23 -27.83 -9.08 -4.00
C GLY A 23 -28.40 -9.89 -2.85
N CYS A 24 -27.85 -9.72 -1.64
CA CYS A 24 -28.53 -10.14 -0.43
C CYS A 24 -29.80 -9.30 -0.28
N GLY A 25 -30.96 -9.92 -0.52
CA GLY A 25 -32.26 -9.28 -0.38
C GLY A 25 -32.55 -8.95 1.09
N ASP A 26 -32.72 -7.67 1.35
CA ASP A 26 -33.18 -7.13 2.63
C ASP A 26 -34.68 -7.45 2.78
N ARG A 27 -35.04 -8.31 3.73
CA ARG A 27 -36.44 -8.57 4.08
C ARG A 27 -36.89 -7.52 5.09
N GLY A 28 -37.77 -6.64 4.61
CA GLY A 28 -38.39 -5.58 5.37
C GLY A 28 -39.03 -6.04 6.68
N ARG A 29 -38.88 -5.19 7.69
CA ARG A 29 -39.64 -5.23 8.94
C ARG A 29 -39.99 -3.80 9.33
N ASP A 30 -41.12 -3.33 8.81
CA ASP A 30 -41.83 -2.19 9.36
C ASP A 30 -42.62 -2.66 10.60
N ASP A 31 -42.32 -2.09 11.77
CA ASP A 31 -43.31 -1.34 12.54
C ASP A 31 -42.71 -0.79 13.85
N ALA A 32 -42.55 0.53 13.85
CA ALA A 32 -43.11 1.48 14.81
C ALA A 32 -42.86 1.34 16.34
N SER A 33 -42.24 2.41 16.85
CA SER A 33 -42.54 3.12 18.10
C SER A 33 -42.00 2.55 19.43
N ARG A 34 -41.17 3.33 20.14
CA ARG A 34 -41.59 4.31 21.17
C ARG A 34 -40.41 4.74 22.05
N SER A 35 -40.41 6.02 22.39
CA SER A 35 -39.51 6.78 23.28
C SER A 35 -39.32 6.21 24.69
N GLN A 36 -38.11 6.42 25.25
CA GLN A 36 -37.78 6.79 26.65
C GLN A 36 -36.24 6.80 26.77
N GLU A 37 -35.53 7.93 26.88
CA GLU A 37 -35.30 8.73 28.11
C GLU A 37 -35.08 7.90 29.38
N GLY A 38 -33.88 8.02 29.96
CA GLY A 38 -33.71 7.90 31.41
C GLY A 38 -32.62 6.95 31.91
N SER A 39 -31.50 7.56 32.29
CA SER A 39 -30.77 7.28 33.55
C SER A 39 -29.85 6.06 33.65
N ALA A 40 -28.57 6.39 33.78
CA ALA A 40 -27.54 5.58 34.41
C ALA A 40 -27.87 5.27 35.88
N PRO A 41 -27.30 4.17 36.41
CA PRO A 41 -26.74 4.21 37.75
C PRO A 41 -25.29 3.73 37.81
N GLN A 42 -24.58 4.36 38.75
CA GLN A 42 -23.25 4.01 39.24
C GLN A 42 -23.20 2.61 39.86
N ALA A 43 -22.06 1.93 39.72
CA ALA A 43 -21.53 0.96 40.69
C ALA A 43 -20.00 0.96 40.53
N GLN A 44 -19.28 1.63 41.43
CA GLN A 44 -18.66 1.05 42.64
C GLN A 44 -17.53 0.07 42.33
N ALA A 45 -16.32 0.56 42.66
CA ALA A 45 -15.12 -0.21 42.84
C ALA A 45 -15.27 -1.19 44.00
N SER A 46 -14.70 -2.39 43.84
CA SER A 46 -14.22 -3.23 44.93
C SER A 46 -13.10 -4.09 44.38
N GLY A 47 -11.90 -3.89 44.92
CA GLY A 47 -10.77 -4.77 44.69
C GLY A 47 -10.91 -6.06 45.48
N ALA A 48 -10.27 -7.10 44.99
CA ALA A 48 -9.78 -8.19 45.82
C ALA A 48 -8.54 -8.80 45.14
N ALA A 49 -7.45 -8.79 45.88
CA ALA A 49 -6.23 -9.51 45.57
C ALA A 49 -6.48 -11.02 45.54
N GLY A 50 -5.82 -11.69 44.60
CA GLY A 50 -5.73 -13.13 44.54
C GLY A 50 -4.41 -13.52 43.89
N THR A 51 -3.39 -13.69 44.72
CA THR A 51 -2.12 -14.36 44.40
C THR A 51 -2.40 -15.84 44.14
N THR A 52 -2.09 -16.32 42.95
CA THR A 52 -1.84 -17.74 42.70
C THR A 52 -0.61 -17.87 41.81
N GLU A 53 0.49 -18.30 42.42
CA GLU A 53 1.62 -18.95 41.76
C GLU A 53 1.11 -20.16 40.97
N GLY A 54 1.50 -20.25 39.70
CA GLY A 54 1.23 -21.38 38.83
C GLY A 54 2.36 -21.52 37.81
N THR A 55 3.10 -22.61 37.95
CA THR A 55 4.15 -23.23 37.13
C THR A 55 4.15 -22.88 35.63
N PRO A 56 5.33 -22.75 34.97
CA PRO A 56 5.41 -22.54 33.52
C PRO A 56 4.92 -23.79 32.78
N GLY A 57 3.77 -23.68 32.13
CA GLY A 57 3.31 -24.63 31.13
C GLY A 57 4.07 -24.43 29.82
N GLU A 58 4.46 -25.54 29.20
CA GLU A 58 5.05 -25.63 27.87
C GLU A 58 4.21 -24.88 26.81
N PRO A 59 4.84 -24.37 25.74
CA PRO A 59 4.12 -23.68 24.68
C PRO A 59 3.20 -24.67 23.95
N ASP A 60 1.90 -24.39 23.99
CA ASP A 60 0.87 -25.09 23.23
C ASP A 60 1.16 -24.90 21.74
N GLU A 61 1.51 -26.00 21.06
CA GLU A 61 1.56 -26.08 19.60
C GLU A 61 0.14 -25.85 19.09
N SER A 62 -0.11 -24.67 18.52
CA SER A 62 -1.37 -24.29 17.89
C SER A 62 -1.75 -25.28 16.77
N GLY A 63 -2.48 -26.34 17.13
CA GLY A 63 -3.16 -27.20 16.17
C GLY A 63 -4.25 -26.44 15.41
N PRO A 64 -4.61 -26.88 14.19
CA PRO A 64 -5.66 -26.22 13.41
C PRO A 64 -6.99 -26.27 14.17
N SER A 65 -7.54 -25.09 14.46
CA SER A 65 -8.86 -24.92 15.06
C SER A 65 -9.90 -25.70 14.25
N ALA A 66 -10.67 -26.58 14.90
CA ALA A 66 -11.73 -27.34 14.24
C ALA A 66 -12.71 -26.38 13.52
N PRO A 67 -13.14 -26.69 12.28
CA PRO A 67 -14.07 -25.85 11.55
C PRO A 67 -15.38 -25.72 12.35
N ARG A 68 -15.88 -24.49 12.48
CA ARG A 68 -17.18 -24.24 13.09
C ARG A 68 -18.28 -24.61 12.09
N THR A 69 -19.45 -25.03 12.56
CA THR A 69 -20.58 -25.46 11.72
C THR A 69 -21.00 -24.43 10.67
N ASP A 70 -20.77 -23.14 10.92
CA ASP A 70 -21.08 -22.06 9.99
C ASP A 70 -20.09 -21.96 8.81
N ASP A 71 -18.86 -22.48 8.96
CA ASP A 71 -17.88 -22.57 7.87
C ASP A 71 -18.28 -23.62 6.84
N GLU A 72 -18.70 -24.79 7.32
CA GLU A 72 -19.11 -25.89 6.44
C GLU A 72 -20.34 -25.52 5.62
N ALA A 73 -21.32 -24.83 6.22
CA ALA A 73 -22.49 -24.34 5.51
C ALA A 73 -22.12 -23.32 4.42
N CYS A 74 -21.21 -22.39 4.71
CA CYS A 74 -20.71 -21.42 3.73
C CYS A 74 -19.97 -22.13 2.57
N VAL A 75 -19.10 -23.08 2.88
CA VAL A 75 -18.34 -23.83 1.86
C VAL A 75 -19.29 -24.63 0.96
N GLN A 76 -20.29 -25.29 1.54
CA GLN A 76 -21.30 -26.03 0.75
C GLN A 76 -22.11 -25.11 -0.15
N GLN A 77 -22.53 -23.95 0.35
CA GLN A 77 -23.25 -22.97 -0.47
C GLN A 77 -22.37 -22.45 -1.62
N LEU A 78 -21.12 -22.06 -1.32
CA LEU A 78 -20.20 -21.53 -2.32
C LEU A 78 -19.88 -22.58 -3.39
N ALA A 79 -19.69 -23.84 -2.98
CA ALA A 79 -19.49 -24.97 -3.88
C ALA A 79 -20.71 -25.21 -4.80
N ALA A 80 -21.93 -25.05 -4.29
CA ALA A 80 -23.15 -25.23 -5.08
C ALA A 80 -23.38 -24.12 -6.12
N GLU A 81 -22.87 -22.91 -5.87
CA GLU A 81 -23.00 -21.76 -6.78
C GLU A 81 -21.87 -21.70 -7.83
N LEU A 82 -20.79 -22.47 -7.66
CA LEU A 82 -19.68 -22.51 -8.61
C LEU A 82 -20.08 -23.19 -9.93
N PRO A 83 -19.74 -22.61 -11.09
CA PRO A 83 -19.86 -23.32 -12.36
C PRO A 83 -19.07 -24.63 -12.31
N GLN A 84 -19.68 -25.72 -12.77
CA GLN A 84 -19.10 -27.06 -12.66
C GLN A 84 -17.65 -27.13 -13.20
N ALA A 85 -17.39 -26.54 -14.37
CA ALA A 85 -16.06 -26.51 -14.97
C ALA A 85 -15.00 -25.81 -14.10
N LEU A 86 -15.39 -24.83 -13.28
CA LEU A 86 -14.50 -24.17 -12.32
C LEU A 86 -14.34 -25.01 -11.05
N GLY A 87 -15.41 -25.68 -10.60
CA GLY A 87 -15.35 -26.65 -9.50
C GLY A 87 -14.38 -27.79 -9.79
N ASP A 88 -14.47 -28.40 -10.98
CA ASP A 88 -13.58 -29.47 -11.43
C ASP A 88 -12.12 -28.99 -11.44
N LEU A 89 -11.85 -27.79 -11.95
CA LEU A 89 -10.51 -27.20 -11.98
C LEU A 89 -9.95 -26.90 -10.57
N LEU A 90 -10.79 -26.43 -9.65
CA LEU A 90 -10.38 -26.19 -8.26
C LEU A 90 -10.06 -27.51 -7.54
N ASP A 91 -10.85 -28.55 -7.79
CA ASP A 91 -10.60 -29.91 -7.26
C ASP A 91 -9.31 -30.50 -7.87
N ASP A 92 -9.09 -30.36 -9.18
CA ASP A 92 -7.87 -30.82 -9.88
C ASP A 92 -6.61 -30.13 -9.37
N LEU A 93 -6.70 -28.84 -9.04
CA LEU A 93 -5.60 -28.07 -8.49
C LEU A 93 -5.43 -28.28 -6.96
N GLY A 94 -6.31 -29.06 -6.32
CA GLY A 94 -6.27 -29.33 -4.89
C GLY A 94 -6.63 -28.13 -4.01
N TYR A 95 -7.33 -27.12 -4.53
CA TYR A 95 -7.66 -25.87 -3.83
C TYR A 95 -9.01 -25.92 -3.10
N ARG A 96 -9.44 -27.07 -2.58
CA ARG A 96 -10.66 -27.12 -1.74
C ARG A 96 -10.55 -26.22 -0.51
N ASP A 97 -9.35 -26.12 0.06
CA ASP A 97 -9.06 -25.25 1.18
C ASP A 97 -9.24 -23.76 0.84
N ALA A 98 -9.21 -23.38 -0.46
CA ALA A 98 -9.48 -22.01 -0.87
C ALA A 98 -10.93 -21.57 -0.61
N LEU A 99 -11.90 -22.51 -0.66
CA LEU A 99 -13.29 -22.20 -0.32
C LEU A 99 -13.44 -21.98 1.19
N ALA A 100 -12.77 -22.81 2.00
CA ALA A 100 -12.73 -22.64 3.45
C ALA A 100 -12.07 -21.30 3.82
N ASP A 101 -10.92 -20.97 3.23
CA ASP A 101 -10.24 -19.68 3.41
C ASP A 101 -11.12 -18.50 2.96
N ALA A 102 -11.87 -18.64 1.87
CA ALA A 102 -12.78 -17.59 1.41
C ALA A 102 -13.93 -17.34 2.40
N CYS A 103 -14.51 -18.40 2.96
CA CYS A 103 -15.54 -18.35 3.99
C CYS A 103 -15.00 -17.75 5.30
N ALA A 104 -13.84 -18.21 5.75
CA ALA A 104 -13.15 -17.65 6.91
C ALA A 104 -12.84 -16.15 6.71
N ALA A 105 -12.39 -15.76 5.52
CA ALA A 105 -12.15 -14.35 5.18
C ALA A 105 -13.44 -13.51 5.18
N GLN A 106 -14.56 -14.05 4.72
CA GLN A 106 -15.85 -13.35 4.73
C GLN A 106 -16.35 -13.13 6.15
N ARG A 107 -16.23 -14.15 7.01
CA ARG A 107 -16.55 -14.03 8.42
C ARG A 107 -15.65 -13.01 9.11
N ALA A 108 -14.34 -13.13 8.94
CA ALA A 108 -13.36 -12.21 9.52
C ALA A 108 -13.66 -10.75 9.18
N VAL A 109 -14.02 -10.46 7.92
CA VAL A 109 -14.43 -9.12 7.50
C VAL A 109 -15.73 -8.67 8.19
N SER A 110 -16.69 -9.57 8.37
CA SER A 110 -17.97 -9.26 9.00
C SER A 110 -17.79 -8.95 10.50
N ASP A 111 -16.97 -9.75 11.18
CA ASP A 111 -16.71 -9.67 12.62
C ASP A 111 -15.64 -8.61 12.97
N GLY A 112 -14.88 -8.14 11.98
CA GLY A 112 -13.75 -7.23 12.20
C GLY A 112 -12.54 -7.94 12.84
N ASP A 113 -12.39 -9.25 12.61
CA ASP A 113 -11.32 -10.07 13.13
C ASP A 113 -10.08 -10.05 12.22
N GLU A 114 -9.06 -9.34 12.68
CA GLU A 114 -7.80 -9.17 11.99
C GLU A 114 -6.92 -10.42 12.05
N ALA A 115 -6.98 -11.20 13.12
CA ALA A 115 -6.16 -12.39 13.31
C ALA A 115 -6.61 -13.51 12.37
N THR A 116 -7.91 -13.69 12.18
CA THR A 116 -8.43 -14.66 11.20
C THR A 116 -8.01 -14.28 9.78
N CYS A 117 -8.01 -12.99 9.40
CA CYS A 117 -7.48 -12.58 8.10
C CYS A 117 -6.00 -12.97 7.93
N ASP A 118 -5.17 -12.83 8.98
CA ASP A 118 -3.75 -13.16 8.93
C ASP A 118 -3.49 -14.67 8.84
N GLY A 119 -4.34 -15.47 9.47
CA GLY A 119 -4.26 -16.93 9.47
C GLY A 119 -4.57 -17.58 8.12
N LEU A 120 -5.13 -16.85 7.15
CA LEU A 120 -5.44 -17.38 5.82
C LEU A 120 -4.17 -17.86 5.11
N THR A 121 -4.26 -18.98 4.39
CA THR A 121 -3.10 -19.65 3.79
C THR A 121 -2.55 -18.84 2.61
N ALA A 122 -3.43 -18.40 1.71
CA ALA A 122 -3.04 -17.69 0.51
C ALA A 122 -2.76 -16.20 0.77
N THR A 123 -1.54 -15.73 0.46
CA THR A 123 -1.11 -14.33 0.63
C THR A 123 -2.07 -13.33 -0.04
N ALA A 124 -2.59 -13.65 -1.22
CA ALA A 124 -3.55 -12.81 -1.93
C ALA A 124 -4.90 -12.72 -1.20
N LEU A 125 -5.39 -13.82 -0.62
CA LEU A 125 -6.61 -13.83 0.20
C LEU A 125 -6.42 -13.06 1.50
N ARG A 126 -5.27 -13.22 2.17
CA ARG A 126 -4.88 -12.42 3.34
C ARG A 126 -4.93 -10.93 3.05
N ALA A 127 -4.25 -10.48 1.99
CA ALA A 127 -4.24 -9.08 1.59
C ALA A 127 -5.64 -8.56 1.22
N GLY A 128 -6.43 -9.38 0.50
CA GLY A 128 -7.82 -9.06 0.16
C GLY A 128 -8.75 -8.96 1.37
N CYS A 129 -8.61 -9.87 2.35
CA CYS A 129 -9.33 -9.89 3.61
C CYS A 129 -9.03 -8.62 4.42
N ARG A 130 -7.73 -8.34 4.63
CA ARG A 130 -7.26 -7.13 5.31
C ARG A 130 -7.80 -5.85 4.67
N ARG A 131 -7.74 -5.74 3.34
CA ARG A 131 -8.32 -4.59 2.61
C ARG A 131 -9.82 -4.46 2.86
N ARG A 132 -10.60 -5.53 2.70
CA ARG A 132 -12.06 -5.50 2.90
C ARG A 132 -12.43 -5.14 4.34
N LEU A 133 -11.73 -5.71 5.32
CA LEU A 133 -11.90 -5.41 6.75
C LEU A 133 -11.61 -3.93 7.02
N ALA A 134 -10.46 -3.42 6.55
CA ALA A 134 -10.05 -2.03 6.70
C ALA A 134 -11.10 -1.06 6.13
N VAL A 135 -11.62 -1.35 4.94
CA VAL A 135 -12.63 -0.49 4.29
C VAL A 135 -13.97 -0.56 5.00
N ARG A 136 -14.47 -1.77 5.30
CA ARG A 136 -15.78 -1.96 5.95
C ARG A 136 -15.85 -1.30 7.32
N HIS A 137 -14.79 -1.45 8.12
CA HIS A 137 -14.71 -0.95 9.50
C HIS A 137 -14.04 0.42 9.63
N GLY A 138 -13.59 1.02 8.53
CA GLY A 138 -12.91 2.32 8.54
C GLY A 138 -11.58 2.30 9.32
N ARG A 139 -10.83 1.20 9.23
CA ARG A 139 -9.54 0.99 9.90
C ARG A 139 -8.38 1.12 8.91
N PRO A 140 -7.88 2.33 8.63
CA PRO A 140 -6.77 2.53 7.70
C PRO A 140 -5.49 1.79 8.14
N ASP A 141 -5.32 1.55 9.44
CA ASP A 141 -4.15 0.86 9.97
C ASP A 141 -4.10 -0.64 9.63
N ALA A 142 -5.25 -1.23 9.28
CA ALA A 142 -5.37 -2.62 8.83
C ALA A 142 -5.16 -2.79 7.30
N CYS A 143 -4.94 -1.70 6.56
CA CYS A 143 -4.68 -1.80 5.12
C CYS A 143 -3.37 -2.56 4.85
N PRO A 144 -3.34 -3.43 3.81
CA PRO A 144 -2.16 -4.21 3.48
C PRO A 144 -0.98 -3.30 3.12
N ARG A 145 0.24 -3.73 3.48
CA ARG A 145 1.46 -3.01 3.13
C ARG A 145 1.88 -3.29 1.69
N VAL A 146 2.40 -2.25 1.04
CA VAL A 146 3.08 -2.32 -0.25
C VAL A 146 4.55 -2.01 0.02
N LEU A 147 5.45 -2.84 -0.51
CA LEU A 147 6.90 -2.69 -0.31
C LEU A 147 7.34 -1.24 -0.58
N ASP A 148 8.15 -0.71 0.33
CA ASP A 148 8.76 0.63 0.27
C ASP A 148 7.80 1.84 0.23
N ARG A 149 6.49 1.62 0.39
CA ARG A 149 5.46 2.67 0.26
C ARG A 149 4.44 2.67 1.41
N GLY A 150 4.73 2.01 2.52
CA GLY A 150 3.78 1.92 3.63
C GLY A 150 2.53 1.12 3.22
N ARG A 151 1.34 1.54 3.62
CA ARG A 151 0.10 0.86 3.25
C ARG A 151 -0.40 1.21 1.84
N ASP A 152 -1.16 0.31 1.26
CA ASP A 152 -1.79 0.45 -0.06
C ASP A 152 -2.58 1.77 -0.16
N PRO A 153 -2.26 2.66 -1.14
CA PRO A 153 -2.89 3.97 -1.25
C PRO A 153 -4.38 3.91 -1.57
N VAL A 154 -4.82 2.91 -2.35
CA VAL A 154 -6.23 2.71 -2.69
C VAL A 154 -7.00 2.27 -1.45
N CYS A 155 -6.45 1.30 -0.71
CA CYS A 155 -7.04 0.88 0.56
C CYS A 155 -7.12 2.04 1.56
N LEU A 156 -6.05 2.82 1.72
CA LEU A 156 -6.02 3.96 2.64
C LEU A 156 -7.09 4.98 2.28
N ALA A 157 -7.23 5.33 1.00
CA ALA A 157 -8.26 6.26 0.55
C ALA A 157 -9.67 5.76 0.89
N TRP A 158 -9.98 4.49 0.59
CA TRP A 158 -11.28 3.89 0.89
C TRP A 158 -11.54 3.74 2.39
N ALA A 159 -10.57 3.25 3.17
CA ALA A 159 -10.71 3.05 4.61
C ALA A 159 -10.85 4.37 5.38
N THR A 160 -10.18 5.43 4.94
CA THR A 160 -10.37 6.79 5.48
C THR A 160 -11.58 7.51 4.90
N ARG A 161 -12.19 6.98 3.82
CA ARG A 161 -13.29 7.61 3.07
C ARG A 161 -12.95 9.03 2.60
N ALA A 162 -11.71 9.22 2.16
CA ALA A 162 -11.17 10.50 1.74
C ALA A 162 -10.75 10.43 0.25
N PRO A 163 -11.60 10.90 -0.68
CA PRO A 163 -11.36 10.75 -2.13
C PRO A 163 -10.08 11.47 -2.60
N ALA A 164 -9.71 12.58 -1.95
CA ALA A 164 -8.49 13.32 -2.29
C ALA A 164 -7.23 12.43 -2.17
N ARG A 165 -7.23 11.43 -1.28
CA ARG A 165 -6.10 10.49 -1.10
C ARG A 165 -5.89 9.55 -2.30
N CYS A 166 -6.83 9.44 -3.23
CA CYS A 166 -6.60 8.70 -4.46
C CYS A 166 -5.46 9.28 -5.32
N ALA A 167 -5.06 10.54 -5.10
CA ALA A 167 -3.86 11.13 -5.70
C ALA A 167 -2.55 10.39 -5.34
N ALA A 168 -2.57 9.60 -4.26
CA ALA A 168 -1.44 8.75 -3.87
C ALA A 168 -1.28 7.49 -4.71
N ALA A 169 -2.33 7.08 -5.44
CA ALA A 169 -2.26 5.95 -6.35
C ALA A 169 -1.61 6.38 -7.68
N VAL A 170 -0.88 5.45 -8.31
CA VAL A 170 -0.12 5.71 -9.55
C VAL A 170 -0.84 5.14 -10.77
N GLY A 171 -0.73 5.82 -11.91
CA GLY A 171 -1.27 5.35 -13.18
C GLY A 171 -2.76 5.00 -13.12
N THR A 172 -3.12 3.83 -13.65
CA THR A 172 -4.51 3.34 -13.71
C THR A 172 -5.15 3.09 -12.34
N GLN A 173 -4.36 2.85 -11.29
CA GLN A 173 -4.89 2.63 -9.93
C GLN A 173 -5.56 3.89 -9.37
N ALA A 174 -5.19 5.09 -9.84
CA ALA A 174 -5.86 6.32 -9.46
C ALA A 174 -7.32 6.35 -9.94
N LEU A 175 -7.60 5.81 -11.14
CA LEU A 175 -8.95 5.69 -11.68
C LEU A 175 -9.76 4.63 -10.91
N VAL A 176 -9.15 3.47 -10.64
CA VAL A 176 -9.76 2.41 -9.82
C VAL A 176 -10.14 2.94 -8.43
N CYS A 177 -9.29 3.77 -7.83
CA CYS A 177 -9.54 4.36 -6.52
C CYS A 177 -10.72 5.33 -6.52
N ARG A 178 -10.82 6.19 -7.54
CA ARG A 178 -11.84 7.25 -7.63
C ARG A 178 -13.21 6.74 -8.01
N ALA A 179 -13.30 5.74 -8.89
CA ALA A 179 -14.57 5.29 -9.43
C ALA A 179 -15.64 4.93 -8.38
N PRO A 180 -15.31 4.25 -7.25
CA PRO A 180 -16.28 3.98 -6.19
C PRO A 180 -16.78 5.22 -5.45
N PHE A 181 -15.95 6.24 -5.26
CA PHE A 181 -16.37 7.51 -4.65
C PHE A 181 -17.33 8.30 -5.55
N GLU A 182 -17.11 8.23 -6.87
CA GLU A 182 -17.92 8.93 -7.87
C GLU A 182 -19.16 8.12 -8.30
N ALA A 183 -19.31 6.89 -7.78
CA ALA A 183 -20.31 5.92 -8.23
C ALA A 183 -20.36 5.76 -9.77
N ASN A 184 -19.18 5.84 -10.41
CA ASN A 184 -19.07 5.97 -11.86
C ASN A 184 -18.25 4.82 -12.48
N ALA A 185 -18.94 3.73 -12.80
CA ALA A 185 -18.36 2.59 -13.51
C ALA A 185 -17.82 2.96 -14.91
N ALA A 186 -18.25 4.07 -15.51
CA ALA A 186 -17.73 4.48 -16.82
C ALA A 186 -16.23 4.83 -16.80
N LEU A 187 -15.70 5.28 -15.66
CA LEU A 187 -14.27 5.52 -15.47
C LEU A 187 -13.43 4.25 -15.61
N CYS A 188 -14.04 3.08 -15.44
CA CYS A 188 -13.36 1.79 -15.54
C CYS A 188 -13.16 1.29 -16.97
N ARG A 189 -13.86 1.85 -17.97
CA ARG A 189 -13.86 1.31 -19.35
C ARG A 189 -12.50 1.35 -20.04
N GLU A 190 -11.65 2.31 -19.66
CA GLU A 190 -10.33 2.51 -20.27
C GLU A 190 -9.24 1.62 -19.65
N LEU A 191 -9.60 0.78 -18.67
CA LEU A 191 -8.66 0.03 -17.85
C LEU A 191 -8.27 -1.35 -18.42
N GLY A 192 -8.84 -1.75 -19.55
CA GLY A 192 -8.56 -3.05 -20.17
C GLY A 192 -8.85 -4.20 -19.20
N VAL A 193 -7.81 -4.95 -18.81
CA VAL A 193 -7.92 -6.10 -17.89
C VAL A 193 -8.41 -5.72 -16.49
N GLU A 194 -8.22 -4.47 -16.07
CA GLU A 194 -8.63 -3.97 -14.75
C GLU A 194 -10.08 -3.42 -14.76
N GLN A 195 -10.78 -3.45 -15.90
CA GLN A 195 -12.15 -2.94 -16.01
C GLN A 195 -13.11 -3.68 -15.06
N ALA A 196 -13.19 -5.01 -15.15
CA ALA A 196 -14.12 -5.79 -14.34
C ALA A 196 -13.84 -5.70 -12.83
N PRO A 197 -12.57 -5.78 -12.35
CA PRO A 197 -12.24 -5.49 -10.96
C PRO A 197 -12.67 -4.10 -10.48
N CYS A 198 -12.49 -3.08 -11.33
CA CYS A 198 -12.90 -1.70 -11.04
C CYS A 198 -14.42 -1.56 -10.91
N GLU A 199 -15.18 -2.08 -11.88
CA GLU A 199 -16.66 -2.04 -11.85
C GLU A 199 -17.20 -2.78 -10.62
N ALA A 200 -16.64 -3.95 -10.29
CA ALA A 200 -16.99 -4.69 -9.09
C ALA A 200 -16.66 -3.90 -7.81
N ALA A 201 -15.58 -3.12 -7.80
CA ALA A 201 -15.26 -2.24 -6.68
C ALA A 201 -16.28 -1.10 -6.54
N VAL A 202 -16.77 -0.52 -7.64
CA VAL A 202 -17.84 0.52 -7.59
C VAL A 202 -19.08 -0.03 -6.87
N VAL A 203 -19.54 -1.22 -7.27
CA VAL A 203 -20.74 -1.84 -6.69
C VAL A 203 -20.52 -2.25 -5.23
N ARG A 204 -19.41 -2.90 -4.93
CA ARG A 204 -19.15 -3.49 -3.61
C ARG A 204 -18.72 -2.47 -2.57
N VAL A 205 -17.90 -1.49 -2.96
CA VAL A 205 -17.27 -0.54 -2.05
C VAL A 205 -17.99 0.79 -2.04
N GLY A 206 -18.53 1.24 -3.18
CA GLY A 206 -19.22 2.53 -3.29
C GLY A 206 -20.25 2.81 -2.18
N PRO A 207 -21.17 1.88 -1.86
CA PRO A 207 -22.14 2.07 -0.78
C PRO A 207 -21.54 2.27 0.62
N LEU A 208 -20.28 1.85 0.84
CA LEU A 208 -19.57 2.03 2.11
C LEU A 208 -18.86 3.39 2.21
N LEU A 209 -18.68 4.06 1.07
CA LEU A 209 -17.92 5.29 0.94
C LEU A 209 -18.83 6.52 0.97
N GLU A 210 -19.55 6.72 2.06
CA GLU A 210 -20.03 8.07 2.36
C GLU A 210 -18.79 8.95 2.62
N PRO A 211 -18.54 10.01 1.82
CA PRO A 211 -17.36 10.84 1.99
C PRO A 211 -17.37 11.48 3.38
N ARG A 212 -16.46 11.07 4.25
CA ARG A 212 -16.37 11.59 5.63
C ARG A 212 -15.47 12.82 5.74
N GLU A 213 -14.52 12.99 4.82
CA GLU A 213 -13.57 14.10 4.84
C GLU A 213 -13.57 14.88 3.52
N PRO A 214 -14.12 16.10 3.48
CA PRO A 214 -13.92 17.02 2.36
C PRO A 214 -12.57 17.76 2.44
N ARG A 215 -11.65 17.38 3.34
CA ARG A 215 -10.35 18.05 3.44
C ARG A 215 -9.54 17.78 2.18
N ALA A 216 -9.41 18.83 1.37
CA ALA A 216 -8.46 18.87 0.28
C ALA A 216 -7.06 18.54 0.84
N LEU A 217 -6.31 17.74 0.09
CA LEU A 217 -4.90 17.53 0.41
C LEU A 217 -4.13 18.85 0.23
N PRO A 218 -3.03 19.04 0.96
CA PRO A 218 -2.06 20.08 0.66
C PRO A 218 -1.71 20.09 -0.83
N HIS A 219 -1.52 21.29 -1.38
CA HIS A 219 -1.09 21.43 -2.76
C HIS A 219 0.26 20.75 -2.95
N VAL A 220 0.32 19.85 -3.92
CA VAL A 220 1.56 19.19 -4.32
C VAL A 220 2.27 20.08 -5.31
N SER A 221 3.50 20.48 -5.02
CA SER A 221 4.32 21.30 -5.91
C SER A 221 5.80 20.98 -5.76
N GLY A 222 6.57 21.33 -6.78
CA GLY A 222 8.02 21.14 -6.79
C GLY A 222 8.44 19.90 -7.57
N GLU A 223 9.72 19.86 -7.92
CA GLU A 223 10.33 18.83 -8.76
C GLU A 223 11.66 18.43 -8.15
N LEU A 224 11.89 17.13 -8.01
CA LEU A 224 13.21 16.61 -7.68
C LEU A 224 13.89 16.20 -8.98
N VAL A 225 14.98 16.85 -9.31
CA VAL A 225 15.71 16.61 -10.56
C VAL A 225 16.94 15.77 -10.27
N ALA A 226 17.09 14.68 -11.01
CA ALA A 226 18.30 13.86 -10.99
C ALA A 226 19.18 14.19 -12.20
N ARG A 227 20.39 14.69 -11.96
CA ARG A 227 21.39 15.00 -13.00
C ARG A 227 22.63 14.14 -12.81
N PHE A 228 23.07 13.44 -13.85
CA PHE A 228 24.33 12.71 -13.78
C PHE A 228 25.52 13.65 -14.01
N VAL A 229 26.54 13.52 -13.16
CA VAL A 229 27.82 14.23 -13.23
C VAL A 229 28.91 13.18 -13.41
N ALA A 230 29.56 13.17 -14.56
CA ALA A 230 30.64 12.23 -14.84
C ALA A 230 31.89 12.57 -14.02
N GLU A 231 32.60 11.56 -13.53
CA GLU A 231 33.97 11.75 -13.05
C GLU A 231 34.87 12.09 -14.24
N GLU A 232 35.65 13.17 -14.14
CA GLU A 232 36.68 13.48 -15.13
C GLU A 232 37.79 12.42 -15.07
N THR A 233 37.58 11.27 -15.70
CA THR A 233 38.67 10.34 -15.97
C THR A 233 39.62 11.00 -16.96
N ARG A 234 40.82 11.36 -16.48
CA ARG A 234 41.98 11.90 -17.22
C ARG A 234 42.51 11.03 -18.38
N ALA A 235 41.75 10.05 -18.86
CA ALA A 235 42.20 9.10 -19.88
C ALA A 235 41.80 9.55 -21.31
N ALA A 236 42.79 10.14 -21.98
CA ALA A 236 43.02 10.21 -23.43
C ALA A 236 41.86 9.90 -24.41
N GLY A 237 41.36 10.95 -25.08
CA GLY A 237 41.10 10.92 -26.53
C GLY A 237 39.80 10.29 -27.04
N GLY A 238 38.89 9.83 -26.19
CA GLY A 238 37.55 9.42 -26.62
C GLY A 238 36.62 10.62 -26.88
N PRO A 239 35.68 10.56 -27.84
CA PRO A 239 34.64 11.58 -27.95
C PRO A 239 33.84 11.65 -26.63
N PRO A 240 33.42 12.85 -26.18
CA PRO A 240 32.63 12.97 -24.96
C PRO A 240 31.36 12.14 -25.09
N ALA A 241 31.19 11.15 -24.21
CA ALA A 241 29.93 10.45 -24.10
C ALA A 241 28.84 11.49 -23.79
N SER A 242 27.72 11.44 -24.52
CA SER A 242 26.58 12.31 -24.26
C SER A 242 26.14 12.15 -22.80
N LEU A 243 26.18 13.23 -22.02
CA LEU A 243 25.72 13.21 -20.64
C LEU A 243 24.23 12.83 -20.58
N PRO A 244 23.79 12.04 -19.59
CA PRO A 244 22.37 11.76 -19.38
C PRO A 244 21.59 13.05 -19.21
N GLN A 245 20.41 13.14 -19.85
CA GLN A 245 19.50 14.25 -19.60
C GLN A 245 18.99 14.23 -18.15
N PRO A 246 18.74 15.40 -17.55
CA PRO A 246 18.11 15.46 -16.22
C PRO A 246 16.76 14.74 -16.22
N VAL A 247 16.48 13.98 -15.16
CA VAL A 247 15.23 13.24 -14.99
C VAL A 247 14.43 13.85 -13.85
N ALA A 248 13.19 14.25 -14.15
CA ALA A 248 12.19 14.65 -13.17
C ALA A 248 11.71 13.43 -12.38
N LEU A 249 11.84 13.46 -11.05
CA LEU A 249 11.32 12.42 -10.17
C LEU A 249 9.96 12.85 -9.62
N GLU A 250 8.92 12.11 -9.97
CA GLU A 250 7.56 12.38 -9.50
C GLU A 250 7.38 11.91 -8.04
N LEU A 251 7.27 12.89 -7.14
CA LEU A 251 7.03 12.71 -5.70
C LEU A 251 5.63 13.18 -5.27
N GLY A 252 4.71 13.34 -6.23
CA GLY A 252 3.36 13.84 -5.98
C GLY A 252 2.42 12.89 -5.23
N HIS A 253 2.85 11.66 -4.96
CA HIS A 253 2.04 10.62 -4.34
C HIS A 253 2.14 10.57 -2.80
N GLY A 254 2.65 11.65 -2.22
CA GLY A 254 2.85 11.80 -0.78
C GLY A 254 4.04 11.00 -0.23
N VAL A 255 4.38 11.32 1.01
CA VAL A 255 5.43 10.67 1.80
C VAL A 255 4.84 9.68 2.80
N TYR A 256 5.65 8.72 3.21
CA TYR A 256 5.31 7.80 4.28
C TYR A 256 6.22 8.05 5.49
N VAL A 257 5.65 8.10 6.69
CA VAL A 257 6.43 8.22 7.93
C VAL A 257 6.43 6.87 8.64
N SER A 258 7.55 6.13 8.56
CA SER A 258 7.71 4.90 9.34
C SER A 258 8.15 5.21 10.77
N ARG A 259 7.80 4.32 11.70
CA ARG A 259 8.21 4.40 13.10
C ARG A 259 8.78 3.07 13.56
N GLU A 260 9.94 3.13 14.19
CA GLU A 260 10.57 1.99 14.85
C GLU A 260 10.97 2.42 16.27
N GLY A 261 10.25 1.89 17.26
CA GLY A 261 10.32 2.39 18.64
C GLY A 261 9.99 3.88 18.70
N CYS A 262 10.92 4.67 19.25
CA CYS A 262 10.79 6.12 19.37
C CYS A 262 11.25 6.89 18.12
N THR A 263 11.85 6.20 17.15
CA THR A 263 12.48 6.84 16.00
C THR A 263 11.54 6.85 14.81
N ALA A 264 11.31 8.02 14.25
CA ALA A 264 10.59 8.19 13.00
C ALA A 264 11.55 8.39 11.83
N THR A 265 11.16 7.85 10.69
CA THR A 265 11.88 7.98 9.43
C THR A 265 10.91 8.41 8.35
N LEU A 266 11.23 9.51 7.67
CA LEU A 266 10.49 9.96 6.51
C LEU A 266 10.97 9.19 5.28
N GLN A 267 10.05 8.53 4.60
CA GLN A 267 10.30 7.77 3.38
C GLN A 267 9.76 8.51 2.16
N LEU A 268 10.65 8.86 1.23
CA LEU A 268 10.28 9.37 -0.09
C LEU A 268 10.52 8.30 -1.14
N ALA A 269 9.47 7.86 -1.81
CA ALA A 269 9.55 6.81 -2.83
C ALA A 269 8.98 7.35 -4.16
N PRO A 270 9.83 7.74 -5.13
CA PRO A 270 9.36 8.25 -6.41
C PRO A 270 8.51 7.21 -7.15
N ALA A 271 7.51 7.68 -7.91
CA ALA A 271 6.68 6.82 -8.75
C ALA A 271 7.50 6.20 -9.88
N HIS A 272 8.28 7.03 -10.57
CA HIS A 272 9.24 6.63 -11.58
C HIS A 272 10.62 6.46 -10.93
N ARG A 273 11.05 5.21 -10.80
CA ARG A 273 12.36 4.89 -10.19
C ARG A 273 13.50 4.86 -11.20
N THR A 274 13.21 4.75 -12.49
CA THR A 274 14.22 4.56 -13.54
C THR A 274 14.88 5.87 -13.95
N LEU A 275 16.21 5.94 -13.89
CA LEU A 275 17.01 7.07 -14.39
C LEU A 275 17.48 6.76 -15.84
N ALA A 276 17.54 7.77 -16.72
CA ALA A 276 17.59 7.60 -18.18
C ALA A 276 18.89 6.99 -18.78
N HIS A 277 18.71 6.44 -19.99
CA HIS A 277 19.61 5.94 -21.05
C HIS A 277 20.54 4.73 -20.84
N ARG A 278 20.81 4.30 -19.61
CA ARG A 278 21.34 2.95 -19.38
C ARG A 278 20.35 2.26 -18.46
N GLU A 279 19.43 1.51 -19.06
CA GLU A 279 18.15 0.92 -18.57
C GLU A 279 18.25 0.01 -17.33
N HIS A 280 19.20 0.25 -16.44
CA HIS A 280 19.63 -0.70 -15.42
C HIS A 280 19.77 -0.10 -14.03
N VAL A 281 19.36 1.16 -13.81
CA VAL A 281 19.46 1.80 -12.50
C VAL A 281 18.12 2.39 -12.05
N GLN A 282 17.71 1.97 -10.86
CA GLN A 282 16.57 2.49 -10.12
C GLN A 282 17.02 3.25 -8.88
N LEU A 283 16.35 4.34 -8.55
CA LEU A 283 16.56 5.03 -7.28
C LEU A 283 15.83 4.27 -6.16
N ALA A 284 16.56 3.94 -5.10
CA ALA A 284 15.98 3.41 -3.87
C ALA A 284 15.15 4.51 -3.15
N PRO A 285 14.22 4.13 -2.26
CA PRO A 285 13.54 5.10 -1.40
C PRO A 285 14.54 5.92 -0.59
N PHE A 286 14.26 7.21 -0.40
CA PHE A 286 15.04 8.07 0.49
C PHE A 286 14.52 7.88 1.90
N LEU A 287 15.39 7.46 2.81
CA LEU A 287 15.09 7.40 4.23
C LEU A 287 15.76 8.58 4.92
N VAL A 288 14.96 9.49 5.45
CA VAL A 288 15.41 10.68 6.17
C VAL A 288 15.09 10.48 7.66
N PRO A 289 16.09 10.21 8.51
CA PRO A 289 15.86 10.03 9.94
C PRO A 289 15.37 11.31 10.60
N LEU A 290 14.20 11.23 11.22
CA LEU A 290 13.56 12.33 11.96
C LEU A 290 13.80 12.24 13.47
N GLY A 291 14.40 11.16 13.98
CA GLY A 291 14.52 10.94 15.43
C GLY A 291 13.15 10.87 16.11
N GLU A 292 13.03 11.40 17.33
CA GLU A 292 11.76 11.45 18.04
C GLU A 292 10.75 12.37 17.34
N LEU A 293 9.56 11.83 17.07
CA LEU A 293 8.53 12.56 16.33
C LEU A 293 7.73 13.49 17.24
N ARG A 294 7.91 14.79 17.03
CA ARG A 294 7.11 15.87 17.65
C ARG A 294 5.79 16.10 16.91
N GLU A 295 4.88 16.88 17.49
CA GLU A 295 3.61 17.25 16.83
C GLU A 295 3.81 17.95 15.47
N VAL A 296 4.88 18.73 15.33
CA VAL A 296 5.35 19.31 14.08
C VAL A 296 6.87 19.25 14.07
N VAL A 297 7.46 18.86 12.94
CA VAL A 297 8.91 18.98 12.71
C VAL A 297 9.14 20.14 11.77
N GLU A 298 9.93 21.12 12.18
CA GLU A 298 10.27 22.31 11.38
C GLU A 298 11.79 22.48 11.34
N GLU A 299 12.30 23.01 10.22
CA GLU A 299 13.69 23.42 10.03
C GLU A 299 14.75 22.38 10.44
N ARG A 300 14.51 21.10 10.14
CA ARG A 300 15.46 20.03 10.44
C ARG A 300 16.35 19.75 9.24
N THR A 301 17.66 19.93 9.39
CA THR A 301 18.65 19.52 8.39
C THR A 301 19.23 18.16 8.76
N VAL A 302 19.17 17.21 7.82
CA VAL A 302 19.76 15.88 7.95
C VAL A 302 20.94 15.78 6.97
N PRO A 303 22.18 15.58 7.46
CA PRO A 303 23.35 15.46 6.61
C PRO A 303 23.33 14.14 5.84
N ALA A 304 23.97 14.11 4.66
CA ALA A 304 23.98 12.92 3.80
C ALA A 304 24.53 11.65 4.45
N GLY A 305 25.43 11.76 5.43
CA GLY A 305 25.95 10.62 6.18
C GLY A 305 24.91 9.89 7.04
N GLU A 306 23.76 10.51 7.31
CA GLU A 306 22.64 9.91 8.03
C GLU A 306 21.50 9.46 7.10
N LEU A 307 21.56 9.84 5.82
CA LEU A 307 20.54 9.47 4.84
C LEU A 307 20.79 8.06 4.32
N VAL A 308 19.71 7.30 4.13
CA VAL A 308 19.77 6.07 3.34
C VAL A 308 19.18 6.35 1.98
N VAL A 309 20.04 6.49 0.98
CA VAL A 309 19.70 6.69 -0.42
C VAL A 309 20.66 5.85 -1.25
N GLY A 310 20.16 5.17 -2.26
CA GLY A 310 20.99 4.28 -3.07
C GLY A 310 20.43 4.05 -4.47
N LEU A 311 21.23 3.36 -5.26
CA LEU A 311 20.87 2.92 -6.60
C LEU A 311 20.70 1.39 -6.59
N LEU A 312 19.57 0.91 -7.08
CA LEU A 312 19.24 -0.50 -7.25
C LEU A 312 19.40 -0.90 -8.71
N PRO A 313 20.00 -2.07 -9.02
CA PRO A 313 20.03 -2.57 -10.38
C PRO A 313 18.62 -2.96 -10.85
N VAL A 314 18.28 -2.71 -12.11
CA VAL A 314 17.03 -3.23 -12.71
C VAL A 314 17.20 -4.74 -12.94
N VAL A 315 16.27 -5.52 -12.39
CA VAL A 315 16.20 -6.98 -12.57
C VAL A 315 16.10 -7.30 -14.06
N GLY A 316 17.06 -8.07 -14.60
CA GLY A 316 17.11 -8.49 -16.01
C GLY A 316 18.24 -7.88 -16.86
N ALA A 317 19.02 -6.93 -16.33
CA ALA A 317 20.30 -6.55 -16.92
C ALA A 317 21.26 -7.76 -16.94
N PRO A 318 22.17 -7.91 -17.92
CA PRO A 318 23.18 -8.96 -17.88
C PRO A 318 23.95 -8.79 -16.57
N ALA A 319 23.73 -9.73 -15.65
CA ALA A 319 24.45 -9.76 -14.39
C ALA A 319 25.93 -9.83 -14.75
N VAL A 320 26.68 -8.78 -14.43
CA VAL A 320 28.11 -8.96 -14.18
C VAL A 320 28.16 -9.95 -13.04
N ALA A 321 28.45 -11.22 -13.38
CA ALA A 321 28.37 -12.38 -12.50
C ALA A 321 28.82 -12.03 -11.08
N SER A 322 27.85 -11.82 -10.19
CA SER A 322 28.09 -11.63 -8.77
C SER A 322 27.12 -12.57 -8.07
N ARG A 323 27.58 -13.80 -7.90
CA ARG A 323 26.98 -14.79 -7.02
C ARG A 323 27.37 -14.37 -5.61
N GLU A 324 26.71 -13.36 -5.04
CA GLU A 324 27.03 -12.82 -3.73
C GLU A 324 25.80 -12.90 -2.82
N GLY A 325 25.90 -13.66 -1.74
CA GLY A 325 24.89 -13.71 -0.67
C GLY A 325 24.86 -12.41 0.15
N GLU A 326 23.95 -12.32 1.12
CA GLU A 326 23.73 -11.14 1.98
C GLU A 326 25.02 -10.55 2.59
N ALA A 327 26.02 -11.39 2.90
CA ALA A 327 27.33 -10.96 3.39
C ALA A 327 28.15 -10.11 2.38
N GLY A 328 27.97 -10.32 1.08
CA GLY A 328 28.63 -9.52 0.03
C GLY A 328 27.97 -8.16 -0.17
N ARG A 329 26.67 -8.05 0.13
CA ARG A 329 25.92 -6.78 0.05
C ARG A 329 26.42 -5.80 1.11
N SER A 330 26.61 -6.25 2.36
CA SER A 330 27.16 -5.42 3.45
C SER A 330 28.61 -4.99 3.23
N ALA A 331 29.44 -5.82 2.58
CA ALA A 331 30.83 -5.47 2.27
C ALA A 331 30.95 -4.38 1.18
N ARG A 332 30.03 -4.37 0.21
CA ARG A 332 29.94 -3.33 -0.82
C ARG A 332 29.32 -2.04 -0.29
N GLU A 333 28.35 -2.14 0.60
CA GLU A 333 27.76 -1.00 1.32
C GLU A 333 28.81 -0.28 2.17
N ALA A 334 29.76 -1.03 2.76
CA ALA A 334 30.90 -0.48 3.49
C ALA A 334 32.00 0.14 2.59
N ALA A 335 32.00 -0.14 1.29
CA ALA A 335 33.02 0.34 0.33
C ALA A 335 32.49 1.38 -0.67
N ALA A 336 31.19 1.69 -0.62
CA ALA A 336 30.61 2.77 -1.42
C ALA A 336 31.14 4.12 -0.90
N PRO A 337 31.52 5.06 -1.79
CA PRO A 337 31.91 6.38 -1.36
C PRO A 337 30.75 7.03 -0.58
N PRO A 338 31.05 7.81 0.48
CA PRO A 338 30.01 8.38 1.33
C PRO A 338 29.10 9.29 0.51
N LEU A 339 27.79 9.22 0.78
CA LEU A 339 26.84 10.18 0.26
C LEU A 339 27.28 11.59 0.69
N ALA A 340 27.22 12.55 -0.24
CA ALA A 340 27.49 13.95 0.05
C ALA A 340 26.21 14.79 -0.09
N GLY A 341 26.11 15.88 0.67
CA GLY A 341 24.96 16.79 0.65
C GLY A 341 24.08 16.72 1.90
N HIS A 342 22.82 17.11 1.77
CA HIS A 342 21.85 17.17 2.87
C HIS A 342 20.40 17.14 2.36
N VAL A 343 19.49 16.80 3.28
CA VAL A 343 18.04 17.01 3.12
C VAL A 343 17.57 17.92 4.23
N GLN A 344 16.90 19.01 3.88
CA GLN A 344 16.28 19.91 4.83
C GLN A 344 14.77 19.67 4.87
N VAL A 345 14.24 19.19 5.99
CA VAL A 345 12.80 19.14 6.27
C VAL A 345 12.38 20.51 6.76
N LEU A 346 11.77 21.29 5.87
CA LEU A 346 11.27 22.63 6.16
C LEU A 346 10.07 22.54 7.10
N ARG A 347 9.16 21.60 6.82
CA ARG A 347 7.96 21.37 7.62
C ARG A 347 7.43 19.95 7.47
N LEU A 348 6.98 19.33 8.54
CA LEU A 348 6.29 18.05 8.52
C LEU A 348 5.21 18.00 9.61
N GLN A 349 3.97 17.74 9.20
CA GLN A 349 2.85 17.43 10.08
C GLN A 349 2.61 15.90 10.06
N PRO A 350 3.04 15.15 11.09
CA PRO A 350 3.03 13.69 11.10
C PRO A 350 1.64 13.10 11.37
N ARG A 351 0.70 13.42 10.51
CA ARG A 351 -0.67 12.91 10.47
C ARG A 351 -1.07 12.67 9.03
N ARG A 352 -1.93 11.68 8.79
CA ARG A 352 -2.44 11.35 7.45
C ARG A 352 -3.07 12.59 6.81
N GLY A 353 -2.53 13.05 5.67
CA GLY A 353 -2.96 14.26 4.95
C GLY A 353 -2.31 15.56 5.46
N GLY A 354 -1.41 15.49 6.44
CA GLY A 354 -0.61 16.63 6.90
C GLY A 354 0.41 17.08 5.86
N GLU A 355 0.81 18.34 5.91
CA GLU A 355 1.82 18.92 5.01
C GLU A 355 3.22 18.32 5.25
N ALA A 356 3.96 18.10 4.17
CA ALA A 356 5.38 17.76 4.17
C ALA A 356 6.11 18.65 3.14
N ALA A 357 7.06 19.46 3.61
CA ALA A 357 7.85 20.36 2.79
C ALA A 357 9.35 20.12 3.05
N LEU A 358 10.12 19.98 1.98
CA LEU A 358 11.52 19.57 2.06
C LEU A 358 12.35 20.06 0.87
N THR A 359 13.63 20.32 1.13
CA THR A 359 14.65 20.63 0.13
C THR A 359 15.67 19.50 0.12
N VAL A 360 16.02 19.02 -1.07
CA VAL A 360 16.97 17.94 -1.29
C VAL A 360 18.14 18.49 -2.09
N ASP A 361 19.35 18.22 -1.61
CA ASP A 361 20.60 18.46 -2.32
C ASP A 361 21.59 17.34 -1.96
N VAL A 362 21.58 16.25 -2.71
CA VAL A 362 22.33 15.01 -2.39
C VAL A 362 23.07 14.50 -3.62
N GLN A 363 24.29 14.01 -3.44
CA GLN A 363 25.05 13.30 -4.45
C GLN A 363 25.03 11.79 -4.14
N VAL A 364 24.50 11.02 -5.08
CA VAL A 364 24.41 9.56 -5.00
C VAL A 364 25.46 8.96 -5.94
N PRO A 365 26.46 8.24 -5.42
CA PRO A 365 27.50 7.62 -6.23
C PRO A 365 26.95 6.66 -7.28
N ALA A 366 27.57 6.64 -8.45
CA ALA A 366 27.23 5.76 -9.55
C ALA A 366 28.49 5.30 -10.30
N VAL A 367 28.38 4.28 -11.15
CA VAL A 367 29.53 3.83 -11.94
C VAL A 367 29.93 4.93 -12.93
N GLY A 368 31.15 5.46 -12.79
CA GLY A 368 31.72 6.51 -13.66
C GLY A 368 31.27 7.93 -13.33
N GLY A 369 30.71 8.18 -12.15
CA GLY A 369 30.20 9.49 -11.76
C GLY A 369 29.34 9.49 -10.51
N ALA A 370 28.46 10.49 -10.40
CA ALA A 370 27.43 10.55 -9.38
C ALA A 370 26.14 11.16 -9.95
N TYR A 371 25.00 10.79 -9.38
CA TYR A 371 23.75 11.52 -9.59
C TYR A 371 23.62 12.61 -8.56
N HIS A 372 23.54 13.85 -9.02
CA HIS A 372 23.17 15.01 -8.21
C HIS A 372 21.65 15.15 -8.20
N LEU A 373 21.05 14.99 -7.03
CA LEU A 373 19.62 15.06 -6.78
C LEU A 373 19.32 16.40 -6.12
N THR A 374 18.60 17.28 -6.82
CA THR A 374 18.30 18.64 -6.34
C THR A 374 16.84 19.00 -6.52
N GLY A 375 16.22 19.60 -5.51
CA GLY A 375 14.85 20.11 -5.64
C GLY A 375 14.24 20.62 -4.34
N GLU A 376 13.21 21.47 -4.44
CA GLU A 376 12.28 21.81 -3.35
C GLU A 376 10.96 21.11 -3.63
N LEU A 377 10.38 20.48 -2.60
CA LEU A 377 9.18 19.67 -2.69
C LEU A 377 8.19 20.05 -1.61
N ARG A 378 6.93 20.20 -1.99
CA ARG A 378 5.78 20.31 -1.09
C ARG A 378 4.79 19.22 -1.45
N THR A 379 4.42 18.44 -0.46
CA THR A 379 3.56 17.27 -0.59
C THR A 379 2.83 17.02 0.72
N TYR A 380 2.25 15.83 0.86
CA TYR A 380 1.47 15.45 2.03
C TYR A 380 1.92 14.09 2.59
N VAL A 381 1.66 13.87 3.88
CA VAL A 381 1.85 12.56 4.53
C VAL A 381 0.74 11.63 4.08
N ARG A 382 1.05 10.73 3.15
CA ARG A 382 0.11 9.70 2.66
C ARG A 382 -0.28 8.75 3.77
N ASP A 383 0.73 8.21 4.45
CA ASP A 383 0.57 7.22 5.51
C ASP A 383 1.57 7.46 6.64
N LEU A 384 1.26 6.92 7.80
CA LEU A 384 2.19 6.81 8.91
C LEU A 384 1.94 5.52 9.67
N ASP A 385 3.01 5.00 10.26
CA ASP A 385 2.88 3.94 11.26
C ASP A 385 2.13 4.46 12.48
N PRO A 386 1.31 3.61 13.14
CA PRO A 386 0.69 3.98 14.39
C PRO A 386 1.77 4.34 15.42
N PRO A 387 1.45 5.21 16.39
CA PRO A 387 2.37 5.46 17.49
C PRO A 387 2.65 4.13 18.21
N GLY A 388 3.90 3.70 18.21
CA GLY A 388 4.34 2.64 19.12
C GLY A 388 4.37 3.16 20.55
N GLU A 389 4.34 2.25 21.53
CA GLU A 389 4.68 2.63 22.90
C GLU A 389 6.13 3.11 22.93
N CYS A 390 6.32 4.42 23.02
CA CYS A 390 7.63 5.01 23.28
C CYS A 390 8.01 4.69 24.73
N GLN A 391 8.51 3.48 24.98
CA GLN A 391 9.20 3.20 26.21
C GLN A 391 10.57 3.86 26.10
N ALA A 392 10.81 4.89 26.93
CA ALA A 392 12.13 5.46 27.08
C ALA A 392 13.12 4.30 27.30
N PRO A 393 14.30 4.29 26.65
CA PRO A 393 15.28 3.25 26.90
C PRO A 393 15.48 3.18 28.41
N ALA A 394 15.28 1.99 28.98
CA ALA A 394 15.38 1.78 30.42
C ALA A 394 16.74 2.31 30.86
N GLY A 395 16.72 3.50 31.47
CA GLY A 395 17.94 4.16 31.89
C GLY A 395 18.65 3.25 32.87
N LEU A 396 19.91 2.94 32.57
CA LEU A 396 20.88 2.52 33.57
C LEU A 396 20.94 3.64 34.63
N LEU A 397 20.13 3.50 35.68
CA LEU A 397 20.28 4.24 36.94
C LEU A 397 21.41 3.60 37.76
#